data_AF-A0AAV6MS51-F1
#
_entry.id   AF-A0AAV6MS51-F1
#
_cell.length_a   1.000
_cell.length_b   1.000
_cell.length_c   1.000
_cell.angle_alpha   90.00
_cell.angle_beta   90.00
_cell.angle_gamma   90.00
#
_symmetry.space_group_name_H-M   'P 1'
#
loop_
_entity.id
_entity.type
_entity.pdbx_description
1 polymer ?
#
loop_
_entity_poly.entity_id
_entity_poly.type
_entity_poly.pdbx_seq_one_letter_code
_entity_poly.pdbx_strand_id
1 'polypeptide(L)'
;MARFVILFALCVLPALVAATRPVRTPFVVRGKVYCDTCLAGFETSATTYIPGAKVKIECKNRNTMELLYSQEATTDSTGSYSLLVNEDHEDQVCDALLISSPEKECSAVSEGRDRARVILTRFNGIASNDRYVNAMGFARDEALSGCNQILRMAAAVFHQSLGTFLPHGQANVASNVPKLNSKCFKVEIGVFRKNSPRSRNTSIRAIQSSSSQTSVVDPILSPSINTSDDSQKKQNEAALILIRHGESLWNEKNLFTGCVDVPLTRKGVEEAIEAGKRISNIPVDMIYTSSLIRAQMTAMLAMTQHRRKKVPVIIHNETEQARVWSQIFSEETIKQSIPVIASWRLNERMYGELQGLNKQETADRYGKEQVHEWRRSYDIPPPNGESLEMCAERAVAYFKDQIVPQLQSGKNVMIAAHGNSLRSIIMYLDKLTSQEVISLELSTGIPMLYIFKEGNFIRRGSPAGPSEAGVYAYTRRLALYRQKLDEMLN
;
A
#
# COMPACT_ATOMS: atom_id res chain seq x y z
N MET A 1 -15.33 -55.10 42.02
CA MET A 1 -13.99 -55.11 41.41
C MET A 1 -14.01 -54.66 39.94
N ALA A 2 -14.79 -55.31 39.05
CA ALA A 2 -14.78 -54.98 37.60
C ALA A 2 -15.20 -53.53 37.23
N ARG A 3 -16.14 -52.92 37.95
CA ARG A 3 -16.57 -51.52 37.68
C ARG A 3 -15.53 -50.45 38.07
N PHE A 4 -14.66 -50.72 39.03
CA PHE A 4 -13.59 -49.78 39.43
C PHE A 4 -12.40 -49.83 38.46
N VAL A 5 -12.11 -50.98 37.85
CA VAL A 5 -11.02 -51.13 36.87
C VAL A 5 -11.34 -50.36 35.57
N ILE A 6 -12.60 -50.34 35.14
CA ILE A 6 -13.03 -49.59 33.95
C ILE A 6 -12.96 -48.07 34.18
N LEU A 7 -13.30 -47.60 35.40
CA LEU A 7 -13.19 -46.18 35.75
C LEU A 7 -11.72 -45.73 35.83
N PHE A 8 -10.83 -46.57 36.36
CA PHE A 8 -9.39 -46.30 36.40
C PHE A 8 -8.78 -46.29 34.99
N ALA A 9 -9.21 -47.19 34.10
CA ALA A 9 -8.79 -47.17 32.71
C ALA A 9 -9.26 -45.89 31.98
N LEU A 10 -10.51 -45.46 32.17
CA LEU A 10 -11.05 -44.25 31.53
C LEU A 10 -10.44 -42.94 32.05
N CYS A 11 -9.98 -42.89 33.31
CA CYS A 11 -9.35 -41.70 33.87
C CYS A 11 -7.83 -41.65 33.66
N VAL A 12 -7.14 -42.79 33.51
CA VAL A 12 -5.67 -42.84 33.40
C VAL A 12 -5.19 -42.96 31.95
N LEU A 13 -5.97 -43.55 31.03
CA LEU A 13 -5.61 -43.59 29.61
C LEU A 13 -5.49 -42.20 28.95
N PRO A 14 -6.33 -41.20 29.24
CA PRO A 14 -6.13 -39.84 28.72
C PRO A 14 -4.86 -39.19 29.29
N ALA A 15 -4.49 -39.50 30.54
CA ALA A 15 -3.30 -38.97 31.20
C ALA A 15 -2.00 -39.59 30.65
N LEU A 16 -2.02 -40.88 30.28
CA LEU A 16 -0.89 -41.55 29.65
C LEU A 16 -0.71 -41.16 28.17
N VAL A 17 -1.80 -40.91 27.44
CA VAL A 17 -1.75 -40.37 26.06
C VAL A 17 -1.26 -38.91 26.03
N ALA A 18 -1.48 -38.14 27.11
CA ALA A 18 -0.90 -36.80 27.27
C ALA A 18 0.60 -36.82 27.65
N ALA A 19 1.14 -37.96 28.10
CA ALA A 19 2.53 -38.08 28.56
C ALA A 19 3.48 -38.66 27.50
N THR A 20 2.98 -39.25 26.41
CA THR A 20 3.76 -39.49 25.20
C THR A 20 3.79 -38.21 24.38
N ARG A 21 4.65 -37.25 24.76
CA ARG A 21 5.02 -36.14 23.86
C ARG A 21 5.61 -36.77 22.60
N PRO A 22 4.95 -36.71 21.42
CA PRO A 22 5.67 -37.02 20.20
C PRO A 22 6.81 -36.01 20.15
N VAL A 23 8.04 -36.47 19.93
CA VAL A 23 9.19 -35.62 19.62
C VAL A 23 8.71 -34.67 18.53
N ARG A 24 8.43 -33.40 18.91
CA ARG A 24 7.91 -32.41 17.97
C ARG A 24 9.02 -32.27 16.93
N THR A 25 8.72 -32.58 15.67
CA THR A 25 9.66 -32.36 14.57
C THR A 25 10.18 -30.92 14.68
N PRO A 26 11.49 -30.66 14.71
CA PRO A 26 12.00 -29.29 14.85
C PRO A 26 11.57 -28.42 13.67
N PHE A 27 11.45 -27.12 13.91
CA PHE A 27 11.48 -26.16 12.81
C PHE A 27 12.87 -26.12 12.20
N VAL A 28 12.95 -25.97 10.88
CA VAL A 28 14.21 -25.78 10.17
C VAL A 28 14.23 -24.34 9.64
N VAL A 29 14.92 -23.47 10.37
CA VAL A 29 15.07 -22.06 9.99
C VAL A 29 16.18 -21.93 8.97
N ARG A 30 15.86 -21.38 7.79
CA ARG A 30 16.78 -21.28 6.65
C ARG A 30 16.87 -19.83 6.20
N GLY A 31 18.08 -19.32 5.99
CA GLY A 31 18.29 -17.98 5.47
C GLY A 31 19.64 -17.85 4.77
N LYS A 32 19.90 -16.66 4.24
CA LYS A 32 21.18 -16.33 3.60
C LYS A 32 21.72 -15.01 4.13
N VAL A 33 23.05 -14.89 4.11
CA VAL A 33 23.75 -13.63 4.39
C VAL A 33 24.51 -13.21 3.15
N TYR A 34 24.31 -11.95 2.75
CA TYR A 34 24.90 -11.41 1.55
C TYR A 34 25.75 -10.17 1.81
N CYS A 35 26.64 -9.88 0.87
CA CYS A 35 27.39 -8.65 0.78
C CYS A 35 26.75 -7.73 -0.27
N ASP A 36 26.32 -6.56 0.18
CA ASP A 36 25.85 -5.47 -0.67
C ASP A 36 27.03 -4.76 -1.32
N THR A 37 27.53 -5.37 -2.39
CA THR A 37 28.70 -4.91 -3.15
C THR A 37 28.49 -3.56 -3.85
N CYS A 38 27.23 -3.13 -4.02
CA CYS A 38 26.87 -1.88 -4.70
C CYS A 38 26.25 -0.82 -3.79
N LEU A 39 26.15 -1.08 -2.48
CA LEU A 39 25.53 -0.18 -1.50
C LEU A 39 24.08 0.18 -1.88
N ALA A 40 23.35 -0.80 -2.42
CA ALA A 40 21.99 -0.65 -2.93
C ALA A 40 20.92 -0.77 -1.83
N GLY A 41 21.25 -1.43 -0.71
CA GLY A 41 20.31 -1.82 0.35
C GLY A 41 19.50 -3.10 0.02
N PHE A 42 19.82 -3.81 -1.05
CA PHE A 42 19.16 -5.04 -1.50
C PHE A 42 20.08 -5.88 -2.39
N GLU A 43 19.70 -7.13 -2.68
CA GLU A 43 20.46 -8.04 -3.54
C GLU A 43 20.45 -7.58 -5.02
N THR A 44 21.62 -7.48 -5.63
CA THR A 44 21.80 -7.15 -7.06
C THR A 44 22.49 -8.30 -7.79
N SER A 45 22.64 -8.21 -9.11
CA SER A 45 23.43 -9.19 -9.86
C SER A 45 24.92 -9.23 -9.49
N ALA A 46 25.43 -8.20 -8.80
CA ALA A 46 26.79 -8.19 -8.25
C ALA A 46 26.86 -8.61 -6.77
N THR A 47 25.72 -8.91 -6.14
CA THR A 47 25.72 -9.35 -4.74
C THR A 47 26.42 -10.69 -4.61
N THR A 48 27.32 -10.78 -3.63
CA THR A 48 27.98 -12.02 -3.25
C THR A 48 27.38 -12.52 -1.93
N TYR A 49 27.41 -13.83 -1.70
CA TYR A 49 26.97 -14.41 -0.44
C TYR A 49 28.18 -14.68 0.47
N ILE A 50 28.04 -14.42 1.77
CA ILE A 50 29.15 -14.40 2.71
C ILE A 50 29.23 -15.75 3.42
N PRO A 51 30.24 -16.60 3.15
CA PRO A 51 30.47 -17.81 3.91
C PRO A 51 31.07 -17.51 5.29
N GLY A 52 30.70 -18.26 6.33
CA GLY A 52 31.23 -18.06 7.68
C GLY A 52 30.66 -16.85 8.44
N ALA A 53 29.65 -16.16 7.90
CA ALA A 53 28.93 -15.11 8.61
C ALA A 53 28.15 -15.71 9.79
N LYS A 54 28.16 -15.01 10.93
CA LYS A 54 27.42 -15.40 12.14
C LYS A 54 26.06 -14.72 12.18
N VAL A 55 25.04 -15.52 12.47
CA VAL A 55 23.66 -15.07 12.68
C VAL A 55 23.13 -15.64 13.98
N LYS A 56 22.09 -15.01 14.54
CA LYS A 56 21.34 -15.54 15.68
C LYS A 56 19.85 -15.44 15.45
N ILE A 57 19.12 -16.40 15.98
CA ILE A 57 17.68 -16.32 16.15
C ILE A 57 17.41 -15.93 17.60
N GLU A 58 16.67 -14.85 17.83
CA GLU A 58 16.19 -14.43 19.15
C GLU A 58 14.67 -14.45 19.17
N CYS A 59 14.06 -15.06 20.19
CA CYS A 59 12.63 -14.90 20.48
C CYS A 59 12.42 -14.14 21.77
N LYS A 60 11.57 -13.12 21.71
CA LYS A 60 11.23 -12.26 22.84
C LYS A 60 9.76 -12.39 23.20
N ASN A 61 9.47 -12.24 24.49
CA ASN A 61 8.10 -12.09 24.94
C ASN A 61 7.46 -10.89 24.21
N ARG A 62 6.27 -11.08 23.66
CA ARG A 62 5.59 -10.06 22.85
C ARG A 62 5.27 -8.76 23.61
N ASN A 63 5.01 -8.87 24.91
CA ASN A 63 4.58 -7.73 25.73
C ASN A 63 5.75 -7.11 26.49
N THR A 64 6.61 -7.93 27.10
CA THR A 64 7.71 -7.44 27.95
C THR A 64 9.01 -7.21 27.18
N MET A 65 9.13 -7.72 25.95
CA MET A 65 10.35 -7.72 25.13
C MET A 65 11.54 -8.46 25.77
N GLU A 66 11.30 -9.23 26.83
CA GLU A 66 12.30 -10.07 27.48
C GLU A 66 12.77 -11.20 26.55
N LEU A 67 14.08 -11.45 26.48
CA LEU A 67 14.66 -12.51 25.67
C LEU A 67 14.38 -13.87 26.30
N LEU A 68 13.65 -14.73 25.58
CA LEU A 68 13.26 -16.06 26.05
C LEU A 68 14.07 -17.17 25.38
N TYR A 69 14.54 -16.94 24.16
CA TYR A 69 15.30 -17.90 23.38
C TYR A 69 16.36 -17.20 22.54
N SER A 70 17.53 -17.82 22.45
CA SER A 70 18.59 -17.39 21.54
C SER A 70 19.39 -18.58 21.04
N GLN A 71 19.64 -18.66 19.74
CA GLN A 71 20.52 -19.67 19.15
C GLN A 71 21.29 -19.10 17.97
N GLU A 72 22.60 -19.36 17.91
CA GLU A 72 23.47 -18.90 16.83
C GLU A 72 23.62 -19.95 15.71
N ALA A 73 23.83 -19.49 14.49
CA ALA A 73 24.25 -20.28 13.35
C ALA A 73 25.36 -19.57 12.57
N THR A 74 26.09 -20.34 11.77
CA THR A 74 27.11 -19.84 10.85
C THR A 74 26.74 -20.23 9.44
N THR A 75 26.96 -19.34 8.48
CA THR A 75 26.69 -19.64 7.08
C THR A 75 27.70 -20.62 6.50
N ASP A 76 27.22 -21.50 5.62
CA ASP A 76 28.02 -22.46 4.84
C ASP A 76 28.77 -21.78 3.69
N SER A 77 29.45 -22.58 2.85
CA SER A 77 30.21 -22.09 1.70
C SER A 77 29.39 -21.34 0.65
N THR A 78 28.06 -21.43 0.69
CA THR A 78 27.13 -20.71 -0.20
C THR A 78 26.57 -19.44 0.43
N GLY A 79 26.99 -19.13 1.67
CA GLY A 79 26.42 -18.05 2.49
C GLY A 79 25.01 -18.34 3.01
N SER A 80 24.59 -19.61 3.00
CA SER A 80 23.30 -20.05 3.54
C SER A 80 23.48 -20.59 4.96
N TYR A 81 22.49 -20.42 5.83
CA TYR A 81 22.48 -21.05 7.16
C TYR A 81 21.20 -21.85 7.36
N SER A 82 21.29 -22.91 8.16
CA SER A 82 20.15 -23.72 8.58
C SER A 82 20.27 -24.02 10.07
N LEU A 83 19.19 -23.78 10.83
CA LEU A 83 19.16 -23.93 12.28
C LEU A 83 17.91 -24.68 12.72
N LEU A 84 18.08 -25.66 13.61
CA LEU A 84 16.98 -26.47 14.14
C LEU A 84 16.45 -25.86 15.44
N VAL A 85 15.18 -25.46 15.44
CA VAL A 85 14.49 -24.98 16.64
C VAL A 85 13.51 -26.04 17.11
N ASN A 86 13.79 -26.64 18.27
CA ASN A 86 12.99 -27.73 18.84
C ASN A 86 11.72 -27.26 19.58
N GLU A 87 11.58 -25.95 19.78
CA GLU A 87 10.51 -25.34 20.58
C GLU A 87 9.48 -24.63 19.69
N ASP A 88 8.21 -24.67 20.11
CA ASP A 88 7.17 -23.81 19.55
C ASP A 88 7.13 -22.54 20.38
N HIS A 89 7.40 -21.42 19.75
CA HIS A 89 7.49 -20.11 20.37
C HIS A 89 6.14 -19.36 20.34
N GLU A 90 5.05 -20.02 19.95
CA GLU A 90 3.67 -19.53 20.08
C GLU A 90 3.48 -18.08 19.60
N ASP A 91 3.19 -17.14 20.51
CA ASP A 91 2.95 -15.74 20.23
C ASP A 91 4.19 -14.83 20.41
N GLN A 92 5.35 -15.42 20.67
CA GLN A 92 6.62 -14.69 20.84
C GLN A 92 7.08 -14.03 19.53
N VAL A 93 7.86 -12.96 19.71
CA VAL A 93 8.41 -12.14 18.64
C VAL A 93 9.81 -12.66 18.31
N CYS A 94 9.91 -13.54 17.30
CA CYS A 94 11.17 -14.16 16.88
C CYS A 94 11.81 -13.48 15.67
N ASP A 95 13.08 -13.09 15.76
CA ASP A 95 13.85 -12.45 14.69
C ASP A 95 15.16 -13.18 14.48
N ALA A 96 15.57 -13.33 13.21
CA ALA A 96 16.96 -13.57 12.86
C ALA A 96 17.72 -12.25 12.85
N LEU A 97 18.96 -12.23 13.34
CA LEU A 97 19.82 -11.06 13.40
C LEU A 97 21.21 -11.40 12.88
N LEU A 98 21.84 -10.44 12.21
CA LEU A 98 23.27 -10.50 11.89
C LEU A 98 24.12 -10.25 13.14
N ILE A 99 25.17 -11.05 13.31
CA ILE A 99 26.17 -10.85 14.36
C ILE A 99 27.46 -10.29 13.76
N SER A 100 28.06 -11.00 12.81
CA SER A 100 29.37 -10.62 12.26
C SER A 100 29.61 -11.24 10.90
N SER A 101 30.40 -10.55 10.08
CA SER A 101 30.96 -11.05 8.84
C SER A 101 32.45 -11.37 9.01
N PRO A 102 32.95 -12.49 8.46
CA PRO A 102 34.39 -12.76 8.40
C PRO A 102 35.10 -11.97 7.28
N GLU A 103 34.35 -11.39 6.34
CA GLU A 103 34.90 -10.60 5.24
C GLU A 103 35.18 -9.17 5.70
N LYS A 104 36.46 -8.77 5.67
CA LYS A 104 36.88 -7.43 6.13
C LYS A 104 36.17 -6.30 5.38
N GLU A 105 36.10 -6.44 4.06
CA GLU A 105 35.51 -5.43 3.16
C GLU A 105 33.99 -5.37 3.25
N CYS A 106 33.34 -6.30 3.97
CA CYS A 106 31.88 -6.40 4.06
C CYS A 106 31.44 -6.72 5.49
N SER A 107 31.78 -5.82 6.40
CA SER A 107 31.63 -5.99 7.85
C SER A 107 30.63 -5.01 8.50
N ALA A 108 30.34 -3.89 7.84
CA ALA A 108 29.32 -2.95 8.28
C ALA A 108 27.92 -3.50 7.95
N VAL A 109 26.97 -3.45 8.87
CA VAL A 109 25.62 -3.95 8.59
C VAL A 109 24.90 -3.00 7.63
N SER A 110 24.25 -3.52 6.59
CA SER A 110 23.47 -2.71 5.66
C SER A 110 22.19 -2.21 6.34
N GLU A 111 21.87 -0.92 6.17
CA GLU A 111 20.76 -0.26 6.88
C GLU A 111 19.42 -0.94 6.57
N GLY A 112 18.69 -1.36 7.60
CA GLY A 112 17.41 -2.06 7.47
C GLY A 112 17.52 -3.52 6.99
N ARG A 113 18.73 -4.08 6.99
CA ARG A 113 19.04 -5.49 6.66
C ARG A 113 19.75 -6.22 7.79
N ASP A 114 19.73 -5.67 9.00
CA ASP A 114 20.33 -6.23 10.22
C ASP A 114 19.52 -7.39 10.81
N ARG A 115 18.23 -7.48 10.47
CA ARG A 115 17.30 -8.47 11.01
C ARG A 115 16.19 -8.86 10.05
N ALA A 116 15.60 -10.03 10.29
CA ALA A 116 14.42 -10.50 9.58
C ALA A 116 13.51 -11.35 10.49
N ARG A 117 12.19 -11.10 10.41
CA ARG A 117 11.17 -11.80 11.20
C ARG A 117 11.09 -13.28 10.79
N VAL A 118 11.04 -14.18 11.77
CA VAL A 118 10.80 -15.62 11.55
C VAL A 118 9.59 -16.08 12.38
N ILE A 119 8.71 -16.88 11.78
CA ILE A 119 7.50 -17.37 12.47
C ILE A 119 7.77 -18.75 13.05
N LEU A 120 7.99 -18.84 14.36
CA LEU A 120 8.30 -20.09 15.05
C LEU A 120 7.10 -20.64 15.83
N THR A 121 5.96 -20.74 15.15
CA THR A 121 4.77 -21.42 15.69
C THR A 121 4.10 -22.30 14.67
N ARG A 122 3.39 -23.33 15.15
CA ARG A 122 2.50 -24.19 14.36
C ARG A 122 1.09 -23.61 14.24
N PHE A 123 0.73 -22.64 15.07
CA PHE A 123 -0.59 -21.98 15.06
C PHE A 123 -0.72 -20.87 13.99
N ASN A 124 -0.02 -21.03 12.86
CA ASN A 124 0.02 -20.07 11.76
C ASN A 124 -0.50 -20.63 10.42
N GLY A 125 -0.96 -21.89 10.39
CA GLY A 125 -1.45 -22.53 9.17
C GLY A 125 -0.37 -23.01 8.19
N ILE A 126 0.92 -22.89 8.53
CA ILE A 126 2.02 -23.39 7.70
C ILE A 126 2.21 -24.89 7.96
N ALA A 127 1.95 -25.72 6.94
CA ALA A 127 2.06 -27.17 7.03
C ALA A 127 3.52 -27.68 7.11
N SER A 128 4.47 -26.97 6.50
CA SER A 128 5.89 -27.34 6.55
C SER A 128 6.54 -26.99 7.90
N ASN A 129 7.66 -27.63 8.22
CA ASN A 129 8.54 -27.23 9.33
C ASN A 129 9.64 -26.27 8.90
N ASP A 130 9.85 -26.07 7.59
CA ASP A 130 10.81 -25.10 7.09
C ASP A 130 10.30 -23.67 7.36
N ARG A 131 11.23 -22.81 7.78
CA ARG A 131 10.97 -21.39 8.06
C ARG A 131 12.02 -20.56 7.34
N TYR A 132 11.60 -19.91 6.25
CA TYR A 132 12.49 -19.08 5.45
C TYR A 132 12.61 -17.68 6.05
N VAL A 133 13.84 -17.22 6.15
CA VAL A 133 14.20 -15.90 6.62
C VAL A 133 14.68 -15.10 5.41
N ASN A 134 14.19 -13.86 5.27
CA ASN A 134 14.66 -12.93 4.24
C ASN A 134 16.18 -12.77 4.35
N ALA A 135 16.86 -12.65 3.20
CA ALA A 135 18.30 -12.49 3.17
C ALA A 135 18.70 -11.21 3.91
N MET A 136 19.71 -11.33 4.77
CA MET A 136 20.25 -10.23 5.57
C MET A 136 21.62 -9.82 5.02
N GLY A 137 21.96 -8.55 5.09
CA GLY A 137 23.08 -8.00 4.34
C GLY A 137 24.09 -7.20 5.16
N PHE A 138 25.37 -7.43 4.91
CA PHE A 138 26.42 -6.47 5.23
C PHE A 138 26.66 -5.56 4.02
N ALA A 139 26.98 -4.30 4.26
CA ALA A 139 27.43 -3.34 3.27
C ALA A 139 28.94 -3.45 3.08
N ARG A 140 29.37 -3.31 1.82
CA ARG A 140 30.79 -3.18 1.49
C ARG A 140 31.33 -1.81 1.94
N ASP A 141 32.63 -1.67 2.15
CA ASP A 141 33.20 -0.35 2.49
C ASP A 141 33.14 0.63 1.30
N GLU A 142 33.40 0.12 0.09
CA GLU A 142 33.32 0.87 -1.17
C GLU A 142 32.60 0.05 -2.24
N ALA A 143 31.76 0.72 -3.04
CA ALA A 143 31.04 0.07 -4.12
C ALA A 143 31.98 -0.41 -5.24
N LEU A 144 31.72 -1.60 -5.79
CA LEU A 144 32.53 -2.15 -6.88
C LEU A 144 32.42 -1.33 -8.17
N SER A 145 33.49 -1.32 -8.96
CA SER A 145 33.49 -0.74 -10.31
C SER A 145 32.43 -1.42 -11.17
N GLY A 146 31.55 -0.64 -11.81
CA GLY A 146 30.43 -1.15 -12.60
C GLY A 146 29.08 -1.16 -11.87
N CYS A 147 29.05 -0.96 -10.55
CA CYS A 147 27.80 -0.83 -9.80
C CYS A 147 26.91 0.30 -10.32
N ASN A 148 27.47 1.39 -10.84
CA ASN A 148 26.68 2.45 -11.49
C ASN A 148 25.88 1.92 -12.68
N GLN A 149 26.43 1.00 -13.47
CA GLN A 149 25.73 0.40 -14.60
C GLN A 149 24.72 -0.64 -14.13
N ILE A 150 25.04 -1.43 -13.10
CA ILE A 150 24.12 -2.40 -12.51
C ILE A 150 22.92 -1.70 -11.87
N LEU A 151 23.14 -0.60 -11.15
CA LEU A 151 22.07 0.19 -10.55
C LEU A 151 21.27 0.94 -11.60
N ARG A 152 21.91 1.44 -12.66
CA ARG A 152 21.21 1.97 -13.84
C ARG A 152 20.42 0.90 -14.57
N MET A 153 20.93 -0.32 -14.68
CA MET A 153 20.22 -1.46 -15.26
C MET A 153 19.13 -1.96 -14.33
N ALA A 154 19.29 -1.94 -13.02
CA ALA A 154 18.25 -2.28 -12.06
C ALA A 154 17.14 -1.22 -12.08
N ALA A 155 17.51 0.07 -12.17
CA ALA A 155 16.57 1.16 -12.42
C ALA A 155 15.95 1.05 -13.82
N ALA A 156 16.72 0.67 -14.83
CA ALA A 156 16.27 0.49 -16.20
C ALA A 156 15.44 -0.78 -16.38
N VAL A 157 15.64 -1.83 -15.58
CA VAL A 157 14.86 -3.07 -15.51
C VAL A 157 13.62 -2.85 -14.68
N PHE A 158 13.67 -2.04 -13.62
CA PHE A 158 12.46 -1.43 -13.05
C PHE A 158 11.70 -0.61 -14.11
N HIS A 159 12.42 0.06 -15.01
CA HIS A 159 11.87 0.76 -16.17
C HIS A 159 11.67 -0.12 -17.43
N GLN A 160 12.10 -1.40 -17.49
CA GLN A 160 12.01 -2.28 -18.68
C GLN A 160 11.15 -3.52 -18.41
N SER A 161 10.88 -3.85 -17.13
CA SER A 161 9.58 -4.40 -16.71
C SER A 161 8.45 -3.38 -16.90
N LEU A 162 8.80 -2.14 -17.24
CA LEU A 162 7.97 -1.08 -17.82
C LEU A 162 8.43 -0.75 -19.27
N GLY A 163 8.59 -1.76 -20.12
CA GLY A 163 8.59 -1.59 -21.57
C GLY A 163 9.95 -1.45 -22.24
N THR A 164 10.33 -2.46 -23.02
CA THR A 164 11.24 -2.32 -24.16
C THR A 164 10.44 -2.15 -25.44
N PHE A 165 10.58 -1.00 -26.11
CA PHE A 165 10.78 -0.93 -27.56
C PHE A 165 11.54 0.37 -27.90
N LEU A 166 12.75 0.19 -28.43
CA LEU A 166 13.51 1.21 -29.16
C LEU A 166 12.90 1.40 -30.55
N PRO A 167 13.06 2.59 -31.15
CA PRO A 167 13.38 2.66 -32.56
C PRO A 167 14.76 3.26 -32.81
N HIS A 168 15.37 2.75 -33.87
CA HIS A 168 16.62 3.22 -34.48
C HIS A 168 16.65 4.73 -34.75
N GLY A 169 17.82 5.33 -34.49
CA GLY A 169 18.23 6.63 -34.99
C GLY A 169 19.69 6.90 -34.66
N GLN A 170 20.58 6.80 -35.66
CA GLN A 170 22.01 7.07 -35.56
C GLN A 170 22.33 8.59 -35.44
N ALA A 171 23.50 8.85 -34.84
CA ALA A 171 24.39 10.02 -34.98
C ALA A 171 23.95 11.33 -34.27
N ASN A 172 24.79 12.12 -33.60
CA ASN A 172 26.26 12.20 -33.51
C ASN A 172 26.75 12.53 -32.09
N VAL A 173 27.92 12.02 -31.77
CA VAL A 173 28.70 12.33 -30.55
C VAL A 173 29.37 13.69 -30.70
N ALA A 174 29.17 14.58 -29.74
CA ALA A 174 30.09 15.67 -29.45
C ALA A 174 30.44 15.62 -27.95
N SER A 175 31.68 15.24 -27.71
CA SER A 175 32.38 15.25 -26.42
C SER A 175 32.43 16.65 -25.82
N ASN A 176 32.09 16.80 -24.55
CA ASN A 176 32.81 17.69 -23.63
C ASN A 176 32.53 17.30 -22.17
N VAL A 177 33.60 16.86 -21.51
CA VAL A 177 33.69 16.67 -20.06
C VAL A 177 34.18 17.98 -19.44
N PRO A 178 33.56 18.48 -18.36
CA PRO A 178 34.28 19.27 -17.38
C PRO A 178 34.53 18.44 -16.13
N LYS A 179 35.81 18.28 -15.80
CA LYS A 179 36.29 17.90 -14.47
C LYS A 179 35.75 18.90 -13.44
N LEU A 180 35.18 18.43 -12.33
CA LEU A 180 35.00 19.27 -11.15
C LEU A 180 35.96 18.83 -10.05
N ASN A 181 36.93 19.71 -9.82
CA ASN A 181 37.93 19.63 -8.78
C ASN A 181 37.30 19.85 -7.40
N SER A 182 37.83 19.11 -6.44
CA SER A 182 37.68 19.29 -5.00
C SER A 182 37.90 20.75 -4.56
N LYS A 183 36.99 21.28 -3.73
CA LYS A 183 37.35 22.17 -2.61
C LYS A 183 36.22 22.25 -1.58
N CYS A 184 36.57 21.77 -0.40
CA CYS A 184 35.86 21.89 0.87
C CYS A 184 35.60 23.36 1.24
N PHE A 185 34.40 23.69 1.72
CA PHE A 185 34.19 24.85 2.59
C PHE A 185 33.15 24.51 3.67
N LYS A 186 33.58 24.72 4.90
CA LYS A 186 32.86 24.54 6.17
C LYS A 186 32.49 25.95 6.65
N VAL A 187 31.22 26.19 7.01
CA VAL A 187 30.83 27.40 7.76
C VAL A 187 29.74 27.04 8.78
N GLU A 188 30.08 27.26 10.06
CA GLU A 188 29.19 27.29 11.22
C GLU A 188 28.60 28.70 11.40
N ILE A 189 27.35 28.78 11.87
CA ILE A 189 26.72 29.96 12.50
C ILE A 189 25.75 29.37 13.55
N GLY A 190 25.77 29.67 14.85
CA GLY A 190 26.17 30.87 15.58
C GLY A 190 24.92 31.44 16.27
N VAL A 191 24.58 30.92 17.45
CA VAL A 191 23.41 31.33 18.28
C VAL A 191 23.73 32.62 19.01
N PHE A 192 22.84 33.63 18.95
CA PHE A 192 22.82 34.71 19.95
C PHE A 192 21.40 35.16 20.34
N ARG A 193 21.23 35.24 21.67
CA ARG A 193 20.08 35.70 22.45
C ARG A 193 20.33 37.13 22.92
N LYS A 194 19.32 38.00 22.99
CA LYS A 194 19.27 39.13 23.96
C LYS A 194 17.84 39.66 24.18
N ASN A 195 17.58 40.09 25.42
CA ASN A 195 16.30 40.43 26.05
C ASN A 195 15.96 41.95 26.03
N SER A 196 14.64 42.27 25.97
CA SER A 196 13.83 43.24 26.78
C SER A 196 14.04 44.79 26.67
N PRO A 197 13.15 45.70 27.19
CA PRO A 197 11.68 45.69 27.48
C PRO A 197 10.86 47.04 27.25
N ARG A 198 9.54 47.02 27.60
CA ARG A 198 8.55 48.12 27.91
C ARG A 198 7.94 48.90 26.70
N SER A 199 6.68 49.37 26.65
CA SER A 199 5.76 49.94 27.66
C SER A 199 4.27 49.89 27.19
N ARG A 200 3.37 50.18 28.13
CA ARG A 200 1.89 50.15 28.17
C ARG A 200 1.19 51.10 27.19
N ASN A 201 -0.03 50.74 26.76
CA ASN A 201 -1.23 51.57 26.99
C ASN A 201 -2.54 50.78 26.80
N THR A 202 -3.36 50.84 27.84
CA THR A 202 -4.76 50.43 27.95
C THR A 202 -5.68 51.56 27.54
N SER A 203 -6.79 51.25 26.86
CA SER A 203 -8.06 51.94 27.12
C SER A 203 -9.26 51.05 26.76
N ILE A 204 -10.18 50.98 27.71
CA ILE A 204 -11.50 50.34 27.69
C ILE A 204 -12.54 51.46 27.49
N ARG A 205 -13.58 51.21 26.68
CA ARG A 205 -15.00 51.62 26.84
C ARG A 205 -15.73 51.22 25.55
N ALA A 206 -16.65 50.26 25.50
CA ALA A 206 -17.92 50.04 26.21
C ALA A 206 -19.07 50.93 25.69
N ILE A 207 -20.15 50.23 25.28
CA ILE A 207 -21.59 50.55 25.40
C ILE A 207 -22.38 50.92 24.11
N GLN A 208 -23.34 50.01 23.81
CA GLN A 208 -24.70 50.18 23.25
C GLN A 208 -24.87 50.77 21.83
N SER A 209 -25.93 50.52 21.06
CA SER A 209 -27.02 49.52 20.98
C SER A 209 -27.87 49.92 19.77
N SER A 210 -28.76 49.02 19.35
CA SER A 210 -30.01 49.27 18.62
C SER A 210 -29.99 49.22 17.08
N SER A 211 -30.46 48.07 16.60
CA SER A 211 -31.63 47.86 15.72
C SER A 211 -31.86 48.66 14.43
N SER A 212 -32.38 47.89 13.46
CA SER A 212 -33.23 48.20 12.29
C SER A 212 -32.50 48.32 10.96
N GLN A 213 -32.54 47.26 10.13
CA GLN A 213 -33.58 46.81 9.20
C GLN A 213 -33.66 47.60 7.88
N THR A 214 -33.30 46.87 6.82
CA THR A 214 -33.86 46.84 5.45
C THR A 214 -33.61 47.99 4.46
N SER A 215 -32.79 47.62 3.47
CA SER A 215 -33.07 47.59 2.02
C SER A 215 -32.86 48.86 1.17
N VAL A 216 -32.39 48.54 -0.04
CA VAL A 216 -32.29 49.33 -1.27
C VAL A 216 -30.93 50.04 -1.46
N VAL A 217 -30.07 49.41 -2.26
CA VAL A 217 -28.89 50.02 -2.88
C VAL A 217 -28.89 49.66 -4.36
N ASP A 218 -28.85 50.70 -5.20
CA ASP A 218 -27.99 50.82 -6.38
C ASP A 218 -27.73 52.33 -6.53
N PRO A 219 -26.50 52.81 -6.82
CA PRO A 219 -25.93 52.65 -8.17
C PRO A 219 -24.38 52.54 -8.27
N ILE A 220 -23.94 51.81 -9.30
CA ILE A 220 -22.92 52.16 -10.32
C ILE A 220 -21.66 53.00 -9.94
N LEU A 221 -20.49 52.43 -10.33
CA LEU A 221 -19.16 52.99 -10.68
C LEU A 221 -18.02 53.08 -9.63
N SER A 222 -17.08 52.13 -9.81
CA SER A 222 -15.64 52.05 -9.47
C SER A 222 -14.82 53.35 -9.75
N PRO A 223 -13.53 53.52 -9.31
CA PRO A 223 -12.56 52.46 -9.00
C PRO A 223 -11.55 52.68 -7.83
N SER A 224 -11.01 51.53 -7.41
CA SER A 224 -9.63 51.28 -6.94
C SER A 224 -9.04 52.13 -5.79
N ILE A 225 -8.77 51.47 -4.66
CA ILE A 225 -7.41 51.32 -4.11
C ILE A 225 -7.39 50.02 -3.30
N ASN A 226 -6.48 49.14 -3.71
CA ASN A 226 -6.16 47.89 -3.05
C ASN A 226 -5.57 48.14 -1.66
N THR A 227 -6.15 47.53 -0.64
CA THR A 227 -5.36 47.05 0.50
C THR A 227 -5.69 45.57 0.66
N SER A 228 -4.74 44.76 0.17
CA SER A 228 -4.72 43.32 0.24
C SER A 228 -4.60 42.87 1.70
N ASP A 229 -5.72 42.47 2.29
CA ASP A 229 -5.71 41.60 3.46
C ASP A 229 -5.51 40.17 2.96
N ASP A 230 -4.23 39.75 2.95
CA ASP A 230 -3.76 38.43 2.59
C ASP A 230 -4.19 37.40 3.66
N SER A 231 -5.47 37.10 3.67
CA SER A 231 -5.98 35.87 4.26
C SER A 231 -5.72 34.74 3.25
N GLN A 232 -4.60 34.05 3.44
CA GLN A 232 -4.20 32.88 2.65
C GLN A 232 -5.39 31.93 2.44
N LYS A 233 -5.95 31.94 1.22
CA LYS A 233 -6.86 30.89 0.73
C LYS A 233 -6.14 29.56 0.89
N LYS A 234 -6.56 28.76 1.87
CA LYS A 234 -6.17 27.36 1.97
C LYS A 234 -6.64 26.69 0.67
N GLN A 235 -5.70 26.44 -0.25
CA GLN A 235 -6.00 25.74 -1.50
C GLN A 235 -6.72 24.44 -1.14
N ASN A 236 -7.93 24.22 -1.68
CA ASN A 236 -8.76 23.05 -1.41
C ASN A 236 -8.10 21.80 -2.02
N GLU A 237 -7.16 21.21 -1.29
CA GLU A 237 -6.61 19.89 -1.57
C GLU A 237 -7.54 18.82 -1.00
N ALA A 238 -7.84 17.79 -1.79
CA ALA A 238 -8.66 16.65 -1.39
C ALA A 238 -7.95 15.33 -1.69
N ALA A 239 -8.08 14.34 -0.80
CA ALA A 239 -7.55 13.01 -1.03
C ALA A 239 -8.56 12.14 -1.82
N LEU A 240 -8.05 11.42 -2.82
CA LEU A 240 -8.75 10.35 -3.52
C LEU A 240 -8.02 9.04 -3.26
N ILE A 241 -8.68 8.08 -2.63
CA ILE A 241 -8.15 6.76 -2.31
C ILE A 241 -8.85 5.74 -3.21
N LEU A 242 -8.10 4.97 -3.98
CA LEU A 242 -8.62 3.87 -4.80
C LEU A 242 -8.18 2.53 -4.19
N ILE A 243 -9.11 1.60 -4.00
CA ILE A 243 -8.82 0.27 -3.44
C ILE A 243 -9.46 -0.79 -4.31
N ARG A 244 -8.63 -1.67 -4.88
CA ARG A 244 -9.13 -2.91 -5.48
C ARG A 244 -9.55 -3.84 -4.36
N HIS A 245 -10.72 -4.47 -4.48
CA HIS A 245 -11.18 -5.46 -3.51
C HIS A 245 -10.12 -6.54 -3.23
N GLY A 246 -10.17 -7.13 -2.03
CA GLY A 246 -9.32 -8.27 -1.67
C GLY A 246 -9.61 -9.52 -2.51
N GLU A 247 -8.80 -10.56 -2.41
CA GLU A 247 -9.02 -11.84 -3.09
C GLU A 247 -10.43 -12.41 -2.84
N SER A 248 -11.13 -12.80 -3.91
CA SER A 248 -12.46 -13.43 -3.84
C SER A 248 -12.40 -14.95 -3.96
N LEU A 249 -13.46 -15.66 -3.52
CA LEU A 249 -13.54 -17.13 -3.62
C LEU A 249 -13.31 -17.64 -5.05
N TRP A 250 -13.67 -16.87 -6.07
CA TRP A 250 -13.46 -17.25 -7.47
C TRP A 250 -12.10 -16.82 -8.00
N ASN A 251 -11.46 -15.81 -7.40
CA ASN A 251 -10.07 -15.49 -7.72
C ASN A 251 -9.15 -16.62 -7.27
N GLU A 252 -9.35 -17.13 -6.04
CA GLU A 252 -8.64 -18.29 -5.50
C GLU A 252 -8.80 -19.54 -6.39
N LYS A 253 -10.01 -19.79 -6.87
CA LYS A 253 -10.32 -20.92 -7.78
C LYS A 253 -9.95 -20.69 -9.24
N ASN A 254 -9.28 -19.58 -9.56
CA ASN A 254 -8.90 -19.19 -10.91
C ASN A 254 -10.07 -19.15 -11.92
N LEU A 255 -11.26 -18.71 -11.48
CA LEU A 255 -12.45 -18.58 -12.33
C LEU A 255 -12.59 -17.14 -12.88
N PHE A 256 -13.24 -16.98 -14.02
CA PHE A 256 -13.71 -15.68 -14.48
C PHE A 256 -14.90 -15.22 -13.64
N THR A 257 -14.83 -14.05 -13.01
CA THR A 257 -15.87 -13.58 -12.09
C THR A 257 -16.83 -12.59 -12.73
N GLY A 258 -16.32 -11.49 -13.28
CA GLY A 258 -17.15 -10.42 -13.84
C GLY A 258 -18.15 -9.87 -12.85
N CYS A 259 -19.41 -9.75 -13.28
CA CYS A 259 -20.48 -9.19 -12.47
C CYS A 259 -21.13 -10.21 -11.52
N VAL A 260 -20.66 -11.46 -11.48
CA VAL A 260 -21.15 -12.46 -10.52
C VAL A 260 -20.75 -12.04 -9.10
N ASP A 261 -21.72 -12.08 -8.20
CA ASP A 261 -21.54 -11.56 -6.85
C ASP A 261 -21.02 -12.62 -5.88
N VAL A 262 -19.70 -12.68 -5.77
CA VAL A 262 -18.97 -13.62 -4.90
C VAL A 262 -18.31 -12.89 -3.73
N PRO A 263 -18.23 -13.51 -2.55
CA PRO A 263 -17.60 -12.89 -1.37
C PRO A 263 -16.06 -12.99 -1.42
N LEU A 264 -15.44 -12.26 -0.49
CA LEU A 264 -14.00 -12.34 -0.23
C LEU A 264 -13.61 -13.70 0.37
N THR A 265 -12.38 -14.15 0.12
CA THR A 265 -11.74 -15.22 0.91
C THR A 265 -11.35 -14.67 2.28
N ARG A 266 -10.91 -15.54 3.19
CA ARG A 266 -10.29 -15.11 4.46
C ARG A 266 -9.06 -14.22 4.19
N LYS A 267 -8.23 -14.58 3.22
CA LYS A 267 -7.09 -13.76 2.78
C LYS A 267 -7.56 -12.40 2.25
N GLY A 268 -8.61 -12.35 1.44
CA GLY A 268 -9.20 -11.09 0.96
C GLY A 268 -9.73 -10.19 2.08
N VAL A 269 -10.26 -10.77 3.16
CA VAL A 269 -10.65 -10.03 4.37
C VAL A 269 -9.42 -9.44 5.06
N GLU A 270 -8.35 -10.21 5.22
CA GLU A 270 -7.08 -9.75 5.81
C GLU A 270 -6.44 -8.63 4.97
N GLU A 271 -6.45 -8.76 3.64
CA GLU A 271 -6.02 -7.73 2.69
C GLU A 271 -6.82 -6.42 2.85
N ALA A 272 -8.16 -6.50 3.01
CA ALA A 272 -8.99 -5.32 3.23
C ALA A 272 -8.70 -4.63 4.58
N ILE A 273 -8.47 -5.41 5.63
CA ILE A 273 -8.06 -4.90 6.94
C ILE A 273 -6.71 -4.20 6.84
N GLU A 274 -5.74 -4.79 6.13
CA GLU A 274 -4.42 -4.20 5.94
C GLU A 274 -4.47 -2.91 5.11
N ALA A 275 -5.32 -2.87 4.08
CA ALA A 275 -5.63 -1.64 3.34
C ALA A 275 -6.11 -0.54 4.29
N GLY A 276 -7.02 -0.88 5.21
CA GLY A 276 -7.53 0.00 6.25
C GLY A 276 -6.44 0.59 7.15
N LYS A 277 -5.47 -0.24 7.56
CA LYS A 277 -4.33 0.22 8.36
C LYS A 277 -3.46 1.22 7.59
N ARG A 278 -3.20 0.97 6.30
CA ARG A 278 -2.44 1.87 5.42
C ARG A 278 -3.08 3.26 5.30
N ILE A 279 -4.40 3.32 5.25
CA ILE A 279 -5.16 4.57 5.12
C ILE A 279 -5.66 5.14 6.46
N SER A 280 -5.24 4.60 7.60
CA SER A 280 -5.85 4.89 8.90
C SER A 280 -5.81 6.36 9.29
N ASN A 281 -4.83 7.11 8.77
CA ASN A 281 -4.59 8.53 9.07
C ASN A 281 -5.12 9.48 8.00
N ILE A 282 -5.58 8.96 6.85
CA ILE A 282 -6.04 9.78 5.72
C ILE A 282 -7.52 10.09 5.92
N PRO A 283 -7.95 11.35 5.98
CA PRO A 283 -9.35 11.70 6.12
C PRO A 283 -10.21 11.02 5.04
N VAL A 284 -11.38 10.51 5.42
CA VAL A 284 -12.40 10.01 4.48
C VAL A 284 -13.74 10.63 4.88
N ASP A 285 -14.35 11.36 3.94
CA ASP A 285 -15.62 12.04 4.12
C ASP A 285 -16.75 11.36 3.34
N MET A 286 -16.40 10.60 2.30
CA MET A 286 -17.36 9.84 1.52
C MET A 286 -16.73 8.61 0.86
N ILE A 287 -17.52 7.56 0.71
CA ILE A 287 -17.07 6.28 0.13
C ILE A 287 -17.97 5.94 -1.05
N TYR A 288 -17.36 5.58 -2.18
CA TYR A 288 -18.03 4.98 -3.32
C TYR A 288 -17.60 3.53 -3.47
N THR A 289 -18.56 2.67 -3.80
CA THR A 289 -18.30 1.26 -4.05
C THR A 289 -19.03 0.79 -5.29
N SER A 290 -18.58 -0.34 -5.84
CA SER A 290 -19.42 -1.09 -6.76
C SER A 290 -20.64 -1.69 -6.05
N SER A 291 -21.66 -2.11 -6.80
CA SER A 291 -22.79 -2.86 -6.24
C SER A 291 -22.45 -4.29 -5.81
N LEU A 292 -21.23 -4.79 -6.05
CA LEU A 292 -20.83 -6.16 -5.73
C LEU A 292 -20.26 -6.29 -4.31
N ILE A 293 -20.65 -7.34 -3.59
CA ILE A 293 -20.40 -7.56 -2.16
C ILE A 293 -18.92 -7.52 -1.81
N ARG A 294 -18.03 -8.09 -2.64
CA ARG A 294 -16.59 -8.08 -2.40
C ARG A 294 -15.98 -6.68 -2.29
N ALA A 295 -16.47 -5.72 -3.06
CA ALA A 295 -16.01 -4.33 -3.00
C ALA A 295 -16.60 -3.61 -1.78
N GLN A 296 -17.88 -3.85 -1.48
CA GLN A 296 -18.55 -3.30 -0.30
C GLN A 296 -17.87 -3.82 0.98
N MET A 297 -17.67 -5.14 1.11
CA MET A 297 -16.91 -5.77 2.20
C MET A 297 -15.54 -5.12 2.37
N THR A 298 -14.80 -4.92 1.28
CA THR A 298 -13.46 -4.30 1.34
C THR A 298 -13.54 -2.90 1.94
N ALA A 299 -14.46 -2.05 1.47
CA ALA A 299 -14.63 -0.69 2.00
C ALA A 299 -14.97 -0.70 3.49
N MET A 300 -15.96 -1.51 3.88
CA MET A 300 -16.44 -1.58 5.26
C MET A 300 -15.34 -2.07 6.20
N LEU A 301 -14.64 -3.15 5.82
CA LEU A 301 -13.54 -3.72 6.59
C LEU A 301 -12.36 -2.75 6.71
N ALA A 302 -11.98 -2.06 5.64
CA ALA A 302 -10.92 -1.07 5.68
C ALA A 302 -11.23 0.06 6.68
N MET A 303 -12.47 0.53 6.71
CA MET A 303 -12.89 1.60 7.61
C MET A 303 -12.93 1.19 9.09
N THR A 304 -12.99 -0.11 9.42
CA THR A 304 -12.86 -0.57 10.82
C THR A 304 -11.51 -0.21 11.45
N GLN A 305 -10.48 0.01 10.61
CA GLN A 305 -9.13 0.36 11.05
C GLN A 305 -8.87 1.88 11.04
N HIS A 306 -9.83 2.68 10.59
CA HIS A 306 -9.64 4.12 10.42
C HIS A 306 -9.62 4.85 11.77
N ARG A 307 -8.62 5.72 12.00
CA ARG A 307 -8.39 6.30 13.34
C ARG A 307 -9.50 7.21 13.84
N ARG A 308 -10.24 7.85 12.93
CA ARG A 308 -11.36 8.73 13.31
C ARG A 308 -12.58 7.97 13.81
N LYS A 309 -12.60 6.63 13.69
CA LYS A 309 -13.69 5.75 14.14
C LYS A 309 -15.09 6.17 13.66
N LYS A 310 -15.15 6.95 12.58
CA LYS A 310 -16.42 7.25 11.91
C LYS A 310 -16.97 5.96 11.31
N VAL A 311 -18.28 5.83 11.36
CA VAL A 311 -18.98 4.61 10.95
C VAL A 311 -19.36 4.74 9.46
N PRO A 312 -18.87 3.85 8.58
CA PRO A 312 -19.37 3.81 7.21
C PRO A 312 -20.83 3.31 7.21
N VAL A 313 -21.72 4.00 6.50
CA VAL A 313 -23.15 3.66 6.41
C VAL A 313 -23.56 3.60 4.95
N ILE A 314 -24.08 2.44 4.51
CA ILE A 314 -24.61 2.27 3.16
C ILE A 314 -25.88 3.11 3.02
N ILE A 315 -25.89 3.95 1.97
CA ILE A 315 -27.03 4.79 1.64
C ILE A 315 -27.92 4.04 0.66
N HIS A 316 -29.17 3.85 1.06
CA HIS A 316 -30.20 3.19 0.27
C HIS A 316 -31.08 4.23 -0.43
N ASN A 317 -30.95 4.32 -1.76
CA ASN A 317 -31.62 5.31 -2.60
C ASN A 317 -32.46 4.67 -3.72
N GLU A 318 -32.63 3.35 -3.69
CA GLU A 318 -33.38 2.59 -4.69
C GLU A 318 -34.89 2.87 -4.67
N THR A 319 -35.44 3.15 -3.49
CA THR A 319 -36.85 3.47 -3.28
C THR A 319 -37.01 4.51 -2.19
N GLU A 320 -38.12 5.24 -2.22
CA GLU A 320 -38.46 6.20 -1.17
C GLU A 320 -38.55 5.54 0.20
N GLN A 321 -39.11 4.32 0.27
CA GLN A 321 -39.23 3.54 1.49
C GLN A 321 -37.86 3.19 2.07
N ALA A 322 -36.91 2.73 1.24
CA ALA A 322 -35.56 2.41 1.71
C ALA A 322 -34.80 3.66 2.20
N ARG A 323 -35.02 4.81 1.55
CA ARG A 323 -34.47 6.10 1.98
C ARG A 323 -35.01 6.52 3.35
N VAL A 324 -36.32 6.40 3.55
CA VAL A 324 -36.97 6.72 4.83
C VAL A 324 -36.49 5.77 5.93
N TRP A 325 -36.38 4.47 5.66
CA TRP A 325 -35.95 3.48 6.65
C TRP A 325 -34.47 3.58 7.05
N SER A 326 -33.62 4.13 6.17
CA SER A 326 -32.20 4.35 6.45
C SER A 326 -31.88 5.74 7.01
N GLN A 327 -32.89 6.57 7.25
CA GLN A 327 -32.71 7.93 7.76
C GLN A 327 -32.13 7.93 9.17
N ILE A 328 -31.05 8.70 9.35
CA ILE A 328 -30.45 9.00 10.66
C ILE A 328 -31.03 10.34 11.14
N PHE A 329 -31.64 10.36 12.33
CA PHE A 329 -32.28 11.57 12.88
C PHE A 329 -31.36 12.41 13.78
N SER A 330 -30.33 11.79 14.37
CA SER A 330 -29.38 12.47 15.24
C SER A 330 -28.30 13.20 14.43
N GLU A 331 -28.24 14.53 14.54
CA GLU A 331 -27.20 15.34 13.88
C GLU A 331 -25.78 14.92 14.28
N GLU A 332 -25.57 14.54 15.54
CA GLU A 332 -24.26 14.05 16.00
C GLU A 332 -23.91 12.72 15.34
N THR A 333 -24.87 11.80 15.24
CA THR A 333 -24.66 10.51 14.57
C THR A 333 -24.37 10.69 13.08
N ILE A 334 -25.04 11.65 12.42
CA ILE A 334 -24.74 12.02 11.03
C ILE A 334 -23.29 12.50 10.90
N LYS A 335 -22.79 13.34 11.81
CA LYS A 335 -21.39 13.82 11.79
C LYS A 335 -20.37 12.70 11.99
N GLN A 336 -20.72 11.69 12.77
CA GLN A 336 -19.91 10.48 13.00
C GLN A 336 -20.08 9.41 11.91
N SER A 337 -20.96 9.63 10.94
CA SER A 337 -21.19 8.70 9.82
C SER A 337 -20.41 9.11 8.57
N ILE A 338 -20.04 8.12 7.76
CA ILE A 338 -19.49 8.32 6.42
C ILE A 338 -20.43 7.64 5.43
N PRO A 339 -21.07 8.38 4.50
CA PRO A 339 -21.96 7.79 3.52
C PRO A 339 -21.18 6.89 2.55
N VAL A 340 -21.71 5.68 2.34
CA VAL A 340 -21.23 4.69 1.37
C VAL A 340 -22.25 4.58 0.25
N ILE A 341 -21.86 4.97 -0.96
CA ILE A 341 -22.72 4.99 -2.15
C ILE A 341 -22.30 3.84 -3.06
N ALA A 342 -23.21 2.89 -3.29
CA ALA A 342 -22.98 1.77 -4.20
C ALA A 342 -23.52 2.09 -5.60
N SER A 343 -22.77 1.73 -6.64
CA SER A 343 -23.23 1.89 -8.02
C SER A 343 -22.75 0.75 -8.93
N TRP A 344 -23.67 0.25 -9.76
CA TRP A 344 -23.37 -0.77 -10.76
C TRP A 344 -22.37 -0.27 -11.81
N ARG A 345 -22.30 1.05 -12.03
CA ARG A 345 -21.35 1.67 -12.97
C ARG A 345 -19.89 1.49 -12.55
N LEU A 346 -19.64 1.20 -11.27
CA LEU A 346 -18.33 0.84 -10.73
C LEU A 346 -18.11 -0.69 -10.63
N ASN A 347 -19.02 -1.52 -11.15
CA ASN A 347 -18.83 -2.97 -11.17
C ASN A 347 -17.66 -3.37 -12.08
N GLU A 348 -17.16 -4.59 -11.84
CA GLU A 348 -16.15 -5.22 -12.68
C GLU A 348 -16.61 -5.28 -14.15
N ARG A 349 -15.66 -5.39 -15.07
CA ARG A 349 -15.96 -5.68 -16.48
C ARG A 349 -16.72 -7.00 -16.59
N MET A 350 -17.84 -7.00 -17.29
CA MET A 350 -18.67 -8.19 -17.47
C MET A 350 -17.99 -9.18 -18.43
N TYR A 351 -17.77 -10.42 -17.99
CA TYR A 351 -17.03 -11.43 -18.78
C TYR A 351 -17.93 -12.29 -19.68
N GLY A 352 -19.22 -11.97 -19.77
CA GLY A 352 -20.18 -12.66 -20.61
C GLY A 352 -20.28 -14.14 -20.31
N GLU A 353 -20.24 -14.96 -21.36
CA GLU A 353 -20.31 -16.41 -21.27
C GLU A 353 -19.10 -17.05 -20.57
N LEU A 354 -18.02 -16.30 -20.34
CA LEU A 354 -16.85 -16.82 -19.62
C LEU A 354 -17.07 -16.90 -18.12
N GLN A 355 -18.05 -16.19 -17.56
CA GLN A 355 -18.26 -16.13 -16.11
C GLN A 355 -18.49 -17.54 -15.51
N GLY A 356 -17.71 -17.86 -14.48
CA GLY A 356 -17.72 -19.17 -13.81
C GLY A 356 -16.79 -20.21 -14.42
N LEU A 357 -16.27 -19.99 -15.63
CA LEU A 357 -15.31 -20.89 -16.25
C LEU A 357 -13.91 -20.74 -15.64
N ASN A 358 -13.16 -21.84 -15.58
CA ASN A 358 -11.77 -21.82 -15.17
C ASN A 358 -10.88 -21.23 -16.27
N LYS A 359 -10.03 -20.26 -15.92
CA LYS A 359 -9.21 -19.53 -16.89
C LYS A 359 -8.24 -20.41 -17.66
N GLN A 360 -7.68 -21.43 -17.01
CA GLN A 360 -6.74 -22.35 -17.65
C GLN A 360 -7.48 -23.26 -18.63
N GLU A 361 -8.58 -23.88 -18.20
CA GLU A 361 -9.39 -24.75 -19.05
C GLU A 361 -10.00 -23.99 -20.24
N THR A 362 -10.43 -22.74 -20.04
CA THR A 362 -10.89 -21.88 -21.14
C THR A 362 -9.76 -21.58 -22.12
N ALA A 363 -8.54 -21.32 -21.64
CA ALA A 363 -7.38 -21.12 -22.51
C ALA A 363 -7.00 -22.38 -23.28
N ASP A 364 -7.18 -23.56 -22.67
CA ASP A 364 -6.93 -24.84 -23.34
C ASP A 364 -8.00 -25.15 -24.40
N ARG A 365 -9.26 -24.73 -24.18
CA ARG A 365 -10.38 -24.93 -25.10
C ARG A 365 -10.39 -23.94 -26.28
N TYR A 366 -10.21 -22.65 -26.01
CA TYR A 366 -10.37 -21.58 -27.01
C TYR A 366 -9.03 -21.03 -27.52
N GLY A 367 -7.91 -21.47 -26.94
CA GLY A 367 -6.58 -20.97 -27.27
C GLY A 367 -6.13 -19.84 -26.34
N LYS A 368 -4.83 -19.86 -25.98
CA LYS A 368 -4.23 -18.87 -25.07
C LYS A 368 -4.29 -17.45 -25.62
N GLU A 369 -4.07 -17.28 -26.92
CA GLU A 369 -4.09 -15.96 -27.58
C GLU A 369 -5.50 -15.36 -27.57
N GLN A 370 -6.52 -16.13 -27.94
CA GLN A 370 -7.91 -15.68 -27.93
C GLN A 370 -8.37 -15.29 -26.51
N VAL A 371 -8.05 -16.13 -25.51
CA VAL A 371 -8.38 -15.82 -24.12
C VAL A 371 -7.59 -14.64 -23.59
N HIS A 372 -6.33 -14.47 -24.03
CA HIS A 372 -5.54 -13.30 -23.71
C HIS A 372 -6.17 -12.03 -24.28
N GLU A 373 -6.57 -12.05 -25.55
CA GLU A 373 -7.25 -10.95 -26.24
C GLU A 373 -8.55 -10.58 -25.52
N TRP A 374 -9.46 -11.52 -25.28
CA TRP A 374 -10.68 -11.27 -24.50
C TRP A 374 -10.40 -10.70 -23.10
N ARG A 375 -9.28 -11.08 -22.47
CA ARG A 375 -8.91 -10.64 -21.11
C ARG A 375 -8.24 -9.29 -21.06
N ARG A 376 -7.43 -8.96 -22.06
CA ARG A 376 -6.46 -7.88 -22.00
C ARG A 376 -6.67 -6.83 -23.09
N SER A 377 -7.34 -7.14 -24.20
CA SER A 377 -7.66 -6.13 -25.21
C SER A 377 -8.50 -4.99 -24.62
N TYR A 378 -8.31 -3.80 -25.19
CA TYR A 378 -9.04 -2.61 -24.80
C TYR A 378 -10.48 -2.64 -25.32
N ASP A 379 -10.66 -2.95 -26.60
CA ASP A 379 -11.90 -2.81 -27.37
C ASP A 379 -12.56 -4.17 -27.71
N ILE A 380 -11.85 -5.29 -27.56
CA ILE A 380 -12.39 -6.62 -27.90
C ILE A 380 -13.05 -7.26 -26.66
N PRO A 381 -14.39 -7.44 -26.65
CA PRO A 381 -15.09 -8.09 -25.55
C PRO A 381 -15.00 -9.63 -25.64
N PRO A 382 -15.13 -10.35 -24.52
CA PRO A 382 -15.50 -11.76 -24.56
C PRO A 382 -16.93 -11.95 -25.08
N PRO A 383 -17.33 -13.17 -25.50
CA PRO A 383 -18.68 -13.44 -26.01
C PRO A 383 -19.77 -13.00 -25.03
N ASN A 384 -20.70 -12.17 -25.50
CA ASN A 384 -21.75 -11.55 -24.70
C ASN A 384 -21.24 -10.81 -23.45
N GLY A 385 -20.03 -10.24 -23.52
CA GLY A 385 -19.36 -9.51 -22.44
C GLY A 385 -19.12 -8.03 -22.73
N GLU A 386 -18.38 -7.38 -21.83
CA GLU A 386 -17.89 -6.01 -21.98
C GLU A 386 -16.41 -6.00 -22.33
N SER A 387 -16.00 -5.08 -23.21
CA SER A 387 -14.59 -4.71 -23.40
C SER A 387 -14.13 -3.78 -22.27
N LEU A 388 -12.82 -3.47 -22.21
CA LEU A 388 -12.33 -2.50 -21.24
C LEU A 388 -12.83 -1.08 -21.57
N GLU A 389 -13.00 -0.77 -22.86
CA GLU A 389 -13.57 0.48 -23.36
C GLU A 389 -15.00 0.68 -22.85
N MET A 390 -15.89 -0.30 -23.05
CA MET A 390 -17.28 -0.23 -22.56
C MET A 390 -17.35 -0.06 -21.04
N CYS A 391 -16.49 -0.78 -20.31
CA CYS A 391 -16.35 -0.61 -18.86
C CYS A 391 -15.86 0.81 -18.52
N ALA A 392 -14.95 1.38 -19.31
CA ALA A 392 -14.40 2.71 -19.11
C ALA A 392 -15.45 3.79 -19.33
N GLU A 393 -16.28 3.69 -20.39
CA GLU A 393 -17.36 4.64 -20.66
C GLU A 393 -18.25 4.82 -19.43
N ARG A 394 -18.76 3.72 -18.85
CA ARG A 394 -19.64 3.81 -17.68
C ARG A 394 -18.92 4.21 -16.39
N ALA A 395 -17.71 3.69 -16.14
CA ALA A 395 -16.99 3.94 -14.89
C ALA A 395 -16.43 5.36 -14.82
N VAL A 396 -15.87 5.86 -15.93
CA VAL A 396 -15.31 7.21 -16.02
C VAL A 396 -16.42 8.26 -16.06
N ALA A 397 -17.54 8.01 -16.75
CA ALA A 397 -18.69 8.90 -16.70
C ALA A 397 -19.20 9.05 -15.25
N TYR A 398 -19.40 7.94 -14.53
CA TYR A 398 -19.81 7.99 -13.13
C TYR A 398 -18.79 8.72 -12.24
N PHE A 399 -17.50 8.48 -12.45
CA PHE A 399 -16.43 9.17 -11.73
C PHE A 399 -16.49 10.69 -11.95
N LYS A 400 -16.62 11.14 -13.20
CA LYS A 400 -16.73 12.56 -13.53
C LYS A 400 -17.99 13.21 -12.97
N ASP A 401 -19.13 12.53 -13.09
CA ASP A 401 -20.43 13.12 -12.76
C ASP A 401 -20.70 13.14 -11.25
N GLN A 402 -20.22 12.13 -10.53
CA GLN A 402 -20.57 11.93 -9.12
C GLN A 402 -19.41 12.15 -8.15
N ILE A 403 -18.18 11.84 -8.55
CA ILE A 403 -17.03 11.82 -7.63
C ILE A 403 -16.19 13.10 -7.75
N VAL A 404 -15.89 13.56 -8.97
CA VAL A 404 -15.11 14.79 -9.19
C VAL A 404 -15.73 16.02 -8.50
N PRO A 405 -17.06 16.27 -8.55
CA PRO A 405 -17.67 17.42 -7.86
C PRO A 405 -17.45 17.39 -6.34
N GLN A 406 -17.33 16.19 -5.77
CA GLN A 406 -17.14 16.00 -4.32
C GLN A 406 -15.71 16.34 -3.92
N LEU A 407 -14.74 15.91 -4.73
CA LEU A 407 -13.34 16.32 -4.58
C LEU A 407 -13.18 17.84 -4.76
N GLN A 408 -13.87 18.44 -5.74
CA GLN A 408 -13.91 19.89 -5.93
C GLN A 408 -14.50 20.65 -4.73
N SER A 409 -15.47 20.05 -4.05
CA SER A 409 -16.02 20.58 -2.79
C SER A 409 -15.09 20.40 -1.57
N GLY A 410 -13.90 19.81 -1.77
CA GLY A 410 -12.90 19.60 -0.71
C GLY A 410 -13.13 18.34 0.13
N LYS A 411 -14.05 17.45 -0.27
CA LYS A 411 -14.28 16.18 0.43
C LYS A 411 -13.21 15.16 0.07
N ASN A 412 -12.75 14.41 1.05
CA ASN A 412 -11.85 13.28 0.83
C ASN A 412 -12.66 12.03 0.48
N VAL A 413 -12.37 11.43 -0.66
CA VAL A 413 -13.18 10.34 -1.22
C VAL A 413 -12.38 9.04 -1.26
N MET A 414 -12.99 7.95 -0.80
CA MET A 414 -12.50 6.58 -1.02
C MET A 414 -13.36 5.86 -2.05
N ILE A 415 -12.75 5.13 -2.97
CA ILE A 415 -13.41 4.25 -3.94
C ILE A 415 -12.91 2.83 -3.71
N ALA A 416 -13.80 1.90 -3.36
CA ALA A 416 -13.50 0.47 -3.37
C ALA A 416 -14.22 -0.22 -4.53
N ALA A 417 -13.47 -0.79 -5.47
CA ALA A 417 -14.03 -1.37 -6.69
C ALA A 417 -13.15 -2.52 -7.21
N HIS A 418 -13.13 -2.73 -8.52
CA HIS A 418 -12.52 -3.90 -9.17
C HIS A 418 -11.36 -3.52 -10.07
N GLY A 419 -10.67 -4.53 -10.60
CA GLY A 419 -9.51 -4.32 -11.44
C GLY A 419 -9.83 -3.48 -12.67
N ASN A 420 -10.80 -3.87 -13.50
CA ASN A 420 -11.06 -3.15 -14.75
C ASN A 420 -11.67 -1.77 -14.50
N SER A 421 -12.64 -1.64 -13.59
CA SER A 421 -13.24 -0.35 -13.27
C SER A 421 -12.21 0.67 -12.75
N LEU A 422 -11.27 0.23 -11.90
CA LEU A 422 -10.22 1.12 -11.39
C LEU A 422 -9.15 1.40 -12.45
N ARG A 423 -8.80 0.43 -13.32
CA ARG A 423 -7.92 0.68 -14.46
C ARG A 423 -8.49 1.74 -15.39
N SER A 424 -9.79 1.70 -15.68
CA SER A 424 -10.46 2.72 -16.48
C SER A 424 -10.41 4.10 -15.83
N ILE A 425 -10.64 4.20 -14.52
CA ILE A 425 -10.52 5.46 -13.79
C ILE A 425 -9.08 5.95 -13.82
N ILE A 426 -8.10 5.08 -13.54
CA ILE A 426 -6.68 5.43 -13.56
C ILE A 426 -6.22 5.87 -14.96
N MET A 427 -6.71 5.22 -16.02
CA MET A 427 -6.47 5.63 -17.40
C MET A 427 -6.91 7.08 -17.63
N TYR A 428 -8.07 7.48 -17.10
CA TYR A 428 -8.54 8.87 -17.14
C TYR A 428 -7.67 9.80 -16.28
N LEU A 429 -7.31 9.40 -15.06
CA LEU A 429 -6.53 10.24 -14.12
C LEU A 429 -5.11 10.53 -14.64
N ASP A 430 -4.45 9.50 -15.17
CA ASP A 430 -3.05 9.55 -15.60
C ASP A 430 -2.91 9.80 -17.11
N LYS A 431 -4.03 9.93 -17.83
CA LYS A 431 -4.08 10.13 -19.29
C LYS A 431 -3.37 9.01 -20.06
N LEU A 432 -3.55 7.77 -19.60
CA LEU A 432 -2.93 6.60 -20.23
C LEU A 432 -3.60 6.31 -21.59
N THR A 433 -2.80 5.84 -22.53
CA THR A 433 -3.26 5.29 -23.81
C THR A 433 -3.92 3.92 -23.64
N SER A 434 -4.62 3.44 -24.67
CA SER A 434 -5.24 2.11 -24.68
C SER A 434 -4.20 0.99 -24.56
N GLN A 435 -2.95 1.21 -24.99
CA GLN A 435 -1.86 0.23 -24.83
C GLN A 435 -1.30 0.23 -23.40
N GLU A 436 -1.15 1.39 -22.78
CA GLU A 436 -0.60 1.52 -21.42
C GLU A 436 -1.58 0.99 -20.35
N VAL A 437 -2.89 1.16 -20.53
CA VAL A 437 -3.87 0.63 -19.55
C VAL A 437 -3.94 -0.90 -19.53
N ILE A 438 -3.56 -1.56 -20.63
CA ILE A 438 -3.56 -3.02 -20.74
C ILE A 438 -2.49 -3.65 -19.84
N SER A 439 -1.32 -3.00 -19.79
CA SER A 439 -0.18 -3.41 -18.96
C SER A 439 -0.32 -2.96 -17.49
N LEU A 440 -1.22 -2.04 -17.19
CA LEU A 440 -1.50 -1.62 -15.81
C LEU A 440 -2.04 -2.81 -14.98
N GLU A 441 -1.31 -3.16 -13.92
CA GLU A 441 -1.74 -4.17 -12.95
C GLU A 441 -2.02 -3.54 -11.59
N LEU A 442 -3.15 -3.91 -10.99
CA LEU A 442 -3.58 -3.43 -9.67
C LEU A 442 -3.60 -4.61 -8.71
N SER A 443 -2.80 -4.56 -7.65
CA SER A 443 -2.81 -5.59 -6.62
C SER A 443 -4.10 -5.53 -5.78
N THR A 444 -4.56 -6.67 -5.26
CA THR A 444 -5.72 -6.76 -4.38
C THR A 444 -5.40 -6.14 -3.02
N GLY A 445 -6.35 -5.39 -2.44
CA GLY A 445 -6.20 -4.80 -1.10
C GLY A 445 -5.08 -3.79 -0.91
N ILE A 446 -4.42 -3.34 -1.98
CA ILE A 446 -3.39 -2.29 -1.90
C ILE A 446 -4.04 -0.95 -2.30
N PRO A 447 -4.18 0.00 -1.35
CA PRO A 447 -4.76 1.31 -1.65
C PRO A 447 -3.81 2.15 -2.50
N MET A 448 -4.36 2.97 -3.39
CA MET A 448 -3.63 3.95 -4.22
C MET A 448 -4.16 5.35 -3.91
N LEU A 449 -3.26 6.26 -3.57
CA LEU A 449 -3.59 7.63 -3.18
C LEU A 449 -3.30 8.62 -4.32
N TYR A 450 -4.27 9.50 -4.54
CA TYR A 450 -4.18 10.69 -5.36
C TYR A 450 -4.49 11.92 -4.51
N ILE A 451 -3.83 13.04 -4.80
CA ILE A 451 -4.19 14.35 -4.28
C ILE A 451 -4.84 15.14 -5.42
N PHE A 452 -6.08 15.53 -5.23
CA PHE A 452 -6.80 16.44 -6.11
C PHE A 452 -6.51 17.88 -5.68
N LYS A 453 -5.95 18.68 -6.59
CA LYS A 453 -5.60 20.08 -6.34
C LYS A 453 -5.81 20.88 -7.61
N GLU A 454 -6.64 21.93 -7.54
CA GLU A 454 -6.85 22.89 -8.63
C GLU A 454 -7.23 22.22 -9.97
N GLY A 455 -8.07 21.18 -9.92
CA GLY A 455 -8.49 20.43 -11.11
C GLY A 455 -7.52 19.35 -11.58
N ASN A 456 -6.35 19.24 -10.95
CA ASN A 456 -5.32 18.26 -11.30
C ASN A 456 -5.27 17.11 -10.29
N PHE A 457 -4.95 15.92 -10.78
CA PHE A 457 -4.73 14.72 -9.98
C PHE A 457 -3.24 14.42 -9.88
N ILE A 458 -2.71 14.40 -8.66
CA ILE A 458 -1.31 14.12 -8.38
C ILE A 458 -1.23 12.74 -7.73
N ARG A 459 -0.74 11.74 -8.48
CA ARG A 459 -0.52 10.37 -7.97
C ARG A 459 0.53 10.40 -6.86
N ARG A 460 0.20 9.84 -5.70
CA ARG A 460 1.11 9.67 -4.56
C ARG A 460 1.57 8.22 -4.34
N GLY A 461 0.92 7.26 -5.00
CA GLY A 461 1.23 5.83 -4.83
C GLY A 461 0.48 5.21 -3.66
N SER A 462 0.92 4.04 -3.19
CA SER A 462 0.30 3.38 -2.04
C SER A 462 0.80 3.98 -0.73
N PRO A 463 -0.08 4.35 0.22
CA PRO A 463 0.34 4.70 1.57
C PRO A 463 1.13 3.57 2.23
N ALA A 464 2.17 3.94 2.97
CA ALA A 464 3.03 3.01 3.70
C ALA A 464 2.21 2.13 4.67
N GLY A 465 2.48 0.82 4.67
CA GLY A 465 1.95 -0.08 5.67
C GLY A 465 2.53 0.19 7.07
N PRO A 466 1.83 -0.16 8.15
CA PRO A 466 2.35 -0.06 9.52
C PRO A 466 3.63 -0.88 9.74
N SER A 467 3.89 -1.91 8.93
CA SER A 467 5.07 -2.76 8.98
C SER A 467 6.03 -2.63 7.78
N GLU A 468 5.69 -1.80 6.79
CA GLU A 468 6.53 -1.54 5.61
C GLU A 468 7.14 -0.15 5.74
N ALA A 469 8.47 -0.04 5.73
CA ALA A 469 9.14 1.24 5.55
C ALA A 469 8.63 1.85 4.24
N GLY A 470 7.95 2.99 4.34
CA GLY A 470 7.13 3.53 3.27
C GLY A 470 7.84 3.65 1.93
N VAL A 471 7.52 2.74 1.01
CA VAL A 471 7.77 2.97 -0.41
C VAL A 471 6.73 4.03 -0.82
N TYR A 472 7.20 5.26 -1.04
CA TYR A 472 6.43 6.47 -1.43
C TYR A 472 5.85 7.38 -0.34
N ALA A 473 6.59 7.64 0.74
CA ALA A 473 6.59 9.03 1.20
C ALA A 473 7.53 9.81 0.27
N TYR A 474 7.00 10.70 -0.58
CA TYR A 474 7.80 11.77 -1.20
C TYR A 474 8.41 12.57 -0.05
N THR A 475 9.60 12.18 0.41
CA THR A 475 10.31 12.95 1.41
C THR A 475 10.50 14.35 0.84
N ARG A 476 10.48 15.37 1.70
CA ARG A 476 10.71 16.77 1.29
C ARG A 476 11.96 16.92 0.39
N ARG A 477 12.97 16.05 0.60
CA ARG A 477 14.17 15.93 -0.25
C ARG A 477 13.89 15.46 -1.67
N LEU A 478 13.05 14.45 -1.87
CA LEU A 478 12.72 13.91 -3.20
C LEU A 478 11.86 14.88 -4.01
N ALA A 479 10.98 15.64 -3.34
CA ALA A 479 10.25 16.74 -3.96
C ALA A 479 11.18 17.88 -4.41
N LEU A 480 12.14 18.27 -3.55
CA LEU A 480 13.19 19.24 -3.89
C LEU A 480 14.09 18.75 -5.04
N TYR A 481 14.39 17.45 -5.09
CA TYR A 481 15.19 16.87 -6.15
C TYR A 481 14.45 16.86 -7.50
N ARG A 482 13.14 16.54 -7.50
CA ARG A 482 12.32 16.59 -8.71
C ARG A 482 12.10 18.02 -9.20
N GLN A 483 11.85 18.96 -8.29
CA GLN A 483 11.75 20.38 -8.61
C GLN A 483 13.04 20.90 -9.25
N LYS A 484 14.22 20.52 -8.71
CA LYS A 484 15.51 20.85 -9.33
C LYS A 484 15.72 20.22 -10.71
N LEU A 485 15.23 19.00 -10.92
CA LEU A 485 15.28 18.35 -12.23
C LEU A 485 14.38 19.06 -13.25
N ASP A 486 13.18 19.47 -12.84
CA ASP A 486 12.24 20.19 -13.70
C ASP A 486 12.73 21.63 -14.01
N GLU A 487 13.43 22.27 -13.07
CA GLU A 487 14.13 23.55 -13.26
C GLU A 487 15.38 23.44 -14.16
N MET A 488 15.96 22.25 -14.30
CA MET A 488 17.12 21.99 -15.18
C MET A 488 16.72 21.59 -16.60
N LEU A 489 15.46 21.22 -16.82
CA LEU A 489 14.93 20.76 -18.11
C LEU A 489 14.09 21.83 -18.84
N ASN A 490 13.86 22.97 -18.21
CA ASN A 490 13.44 24.24 -18.82
C ASN A 490 14.63 25.20 -18.90
#